data_AF-K1XE88-F1
#
_entry.id   AF-K1XE88-F1
#
_cell.length_a   1.000
_cell.length_b   1.000
_cell.length_c   1.000
_cell.angle_alpha   90.00
_cell.angle_beta   90.00
_cell.angle_gamma   90.00
#
_symmetry.space_group_name_H-M   'P 1'
#
loop_
_entity.id
_entity.type
_entity.pdbx_description
1 polymer ?
#
loop_
_entity_poly.entity_id
_entity_poly.type
_entity_poly.pdbx_seq_one_letter_code
_entity_poly.pdbx_strand_id
1 'polypeptide(L)'
;MKKTFSDVKIIFSSNINLQEAVNKNEFSKELFSELKKACIKVPSIKTFNNNELENLITGYTEQAIKTEELQYILELTELEKRKIINSSPESFYELKNNIQKILIKKSKPKNTIQETIIQKNHAQIPNKNFETKTELKLATNFSTTYDLKDKELIEAIKLGKNALKDIKIMSMLWTKFKNQNKIASLLGVNRSSINRRCKEYNLFE
;
A
#
# COMPACT_ATOMS: atom_id res chain seq x y z
N MET A 1 -54.82 -8.80 10.03
CA MET A 1 -53.45 -8.75 9.46
C MET A 1 -53.33 -9.77 8.34
N LYS A 2 -53.07 -9.35 7.10
CA LYS A 2 -52.79 -10.28 5.99
C LYS A 2 -51.39 -10.86 6.17
N LYS A 3 -51.27 -12.19 6.26
CA LYS A 3 -49.98 -12.89 6.19
C LYS A 3 -49.57 -13.02 4.73
N THR A 4 -48.40 -12.49 4.37
CA THR A 4 -47.78 -12.69 3.06
C THR A 4 -46.69 -13.75 3.19
N PHE A 5 -46.71 -14.74 2.30
CA PHE A 5 -45.69 -15.78 2.24
C PHE A 5 -44.61 -15.37 1.24
N SER A 6 -43.37 -15.74 1.53
CA SER A 6 -42.22 -15.52 0.64
C SER A 6 -41.26 -16.68 0.80
N ASP A 7 -40.75 -17.18 -0.33
CA ASP A 7 -39.73 -18.22 -0.35
C ASP A 7 -38.36 -17.58 -0.10
N VAL A 8 -37.66 -18.06 0.93
CA VAL A 8 -36.36 -17.49 1.34
C VAL A 8 -35.32 -18.60 1.38
N LYS A 9 -34.17 -18.34 0.76
CA LYS A 9 -32.97 -19.17 0.89
C LYS A 9 -32.08 -18.58 1.98
N ILE A 10 -31.83 -19.35 3.04
CA ILE A 10 -30.99 -18.94 4.15
C ILE A 10 -29.58 -19.50 3.96
N ILE A 11 -28.56 -18.64 4.04
CA ILE A 11 -27.14 -19.02 4.07
C ILE A 11 -26.57 -18.50 5.38
N PHE A 12 -25.94 -19.40 6.15
CA PHE A 12 -25.39 -19.09 7.46
C PHE A 12 -23.93 -19.51 7.53
N SER A 13 -23.09 -18.69 8.17
CA SER A 13 -21.68 -18.97 8.42
C SER A 13 -21.35 -18.62 9.87
N SER A 14 -20.60 -19.48 10.55
CA SER A 14 -20.12 -19.23 11.91
C SER A 14 -18.69 -19.75 12.08
N ASN A 15 -17.96 -19.12 12.99
CA ASN A 15 -16.66 -19.58 13.48
C ASN A 15 -16.78 -20.45 14.76
N ILE A 16 -17.99 -20.67 15.26
CA ILE A 16 -18.27 -21.44 16.47
C ILE A 16 -18.66 -22.86 16.08
N ASN A 17 -18.20 -23.85 16.87
CA ASN A 17 -18.71 -25.20 16.77
C ASN A 17 -20.15 -25.27 17.30
N LEU A 18 -21.13 -25.21 16.39
CA LEU A 18 -22.56 -25.25 16.74
C LEU A 18 -22.94 -26.49 17.56
N GLN A 19 -22.24 -27.62 17.38
CA GLN A 19 -22.49 -28.83 18.16
C GLN A 19 -22.21 -28.60 19.65
N GLU A 20 -21.14 -27.88 19.97
CA GLU A 20 -20.79 -27.53 21.36
C GLU A 20 -21.80 -26.52 21.93
N ALA A 21 -22.23 -25.54 21.14
CA ALA A 21 -23.24 -24.57 21.55
C ALA A 21 -24.60 -25.24 21.85
N VAL A 22 -24.97 -26.25 21.06
CA VAL A 22 -26.16 -27.07 21.32
C VAL A 22 -26.02 -27.85 22.63
N ASN A 23 -24.84 -28.42 22.89
CA ASN A 23 -24.58 -29.16 24.13
C ASN A 23 -24.63 -28.24 25.38
N LYS A 24 -24.22 -26.98 25.23
CA LYS A 24 -24.30 -25.94 26.27
C LYS A 24 -25.71 -25.35 26.43
N ASN A 25 -26.70 -25.78 25.64
CA ASN A 25 -28.04 -25.19 25.54
C ASN A 25 -28.04 -23.70 25.12
N GLU A 26 -26.96 -23.22 24.50
CA GLU A 26 -26.88 -21.87 23.92
C GLU A 26 -27.53 -21.79 22.54
N PHE A 27 -27.76 -22.94 21.89
CA PHE A 27 -28.32 -23.04 20.55
C PHE A 27 -29.44 -24.10 20.46
N SER A 28 -30.48 -23.80 19.67
CA SER A 28 -31.63 -24.71 19.50
C SER A 28 -31.24 -25.99 18.75
N LYS A 29 -31.66 -27.13 19.29
CA LYS A 29 -31.47 -28.46 18.69
C LYS A 29 -32.22 -28.61 17.36
N GLU A 30 -33.41 -28.05 17.27
CA GLU A 30 -34.27 -28.10 16.08
C GLU A 30 -33.68 -27.30 14.93
N LEU A 31 -33.18 -26.09 15.22
CA LEU A 31 -32.54 -25.27 14.20
C LEU A 31 -31.23 -25.90 13.71
N PHE A 32 -30.48 -26.53 14.62
CA PHE A 32 -29.24 -27.21 14.27
C PHE A 32 -29.47 -28.42 13.36
N SER A 33 -30.52 -29.21 13.58
CA SER A 33 -30.82 -30.37 12.72
C SER A 33 -31.17 -29.95 11.30
N GLU A 34 -31.88 -28.82 11.13
CA GLU A 34 -32.19 -28.24 9.82
C GLU A 34 -30.94 -27.67 9.13
N LEU A 35 -30.13 -26.88 9.84
CA LEU A 35 -28.91 -26.28 9.28
C LEU A 35 -27.84 -27.33 8.93
N LYS A 36 -27.77 -28.43 9.67
CA LYS A 36 -26.78 -29.50 9.44
C LYS A 36 -26.99 -30.26 8.14
N LYS A 37 -28.21 -30.24 7.57
CA LYS A 37 -28.54 -30.95 6.32
C LYS A 37 -27.65 -30.54 5.14
N ALA A 38 -27.25 -29.27 5.10
CA ALA A 38 -26.41 -28.72 4.05
C ALA A 38 -25.27 -27.89 4.68
N CYS A 39 -24.22 -28.57 5.11
CA CYS A 39 -23.06 -27.93 5.75
C CYS A 39 -21.82 -28.07 4.87
N ILE A 40 -21.12 -26.95 4.66
CA ILE A 40 -19.82 -26.90 4.01
C ILE A 40 -18.81 -26.45 5.05
N LYS A 41 -17.76 -27.24 5.25
CA LYS A 41 -16.63 -26.87 6.11
C LYS A 41 -15.61 -26.13 5.28
N VAL A 42 -15.26 -24.90 5.68
CA VAL A 42 -14.18 -24.14 5.08
C VAL A 42 -12.86 -24.65 5.65
N PRO A 43 -11.88 -25.08 4.83
CA PRO A 43 -10.58 -25.52 5.31
C PRO A 43 -9.76 -24.34 5.86
N SER A 44 -8.92 -24.63 6.86
CA SER A 44 -7.97 -23.65 7.41
C SER A 44 -6.80 -23.43 6.45
N ILE A 45 -6.19 -22.24 6.46
CA ILE A 45 -4.99 -21.96 5.62
C ILE A 45 -3.87 -22.99 5.81
N LYS A 46 -3.71 -23.50 7.04
CA LYS A 46 -2.67 -24.48 7.37
C LYS A 46 -2.80 -25.81 6.63
N THR A 47 -3.99 -26.14 6.10
CA THR A 47 -4.20 -27.39 5.36
C THR A 47 -3.96 -27.25 3.85
N PHE A 48 -3.74 -26.04 3.34
CA PHE A 48 -3.47 -25.82 1.92
C PHE A 48 -2.07 -26.29 1.56
N ASN A 49 -1.93 -26.80 0.34
CA ASN A 49 -0.62 -27.11 -0.19
C ASN A 49 0.12 -25.82 -0.62
N ASN A 50 1.45 -25.91 -0.79
CA ASN A 50 2.26 -24.74 -1.14
C ASN A 50 1.83 -24.09 -2.48
N ASN A 51 1.34 -24.89 -3.43
CA ASN A 51 0.89 -24.41 -4.75
C ASN A 51 -0.42 -23.61 -4.67
N GLU A 52 -1.39 -24.07 -3.88
CA GLU A 52 -2.62 -23.36 -3.60
C GLU A 52 -2.35 -22.06 -2.86
N LEU A 53 -1.42 -22.07 -1.91
CA LEU A 53 -1.01 -20.87 -1.19
C LEU A 53 -0.33 -19.86 -2.12
N GLU A 54 0.49 -20.33 -3.06
CA GLU A 54 1.09 -19.48 -4.09
C GLU A 54 0.05 -18.87 -5.04
N ASN A 55 -0.93 -19.67 -5.48
CA ASN A 55 -2.05 -19.19 -6.29
C ASN A 55 -2.87 -18.14 -5.53
N LEU A 56 -3.10 -18.37 -4.24
CA LEU A 56 -3.81 -17.42 -3.37
C LEU A 56 -3.04 -16.11 -3.18
N ILE A 57 -1.72 -16.19 -2.99
CA ILE A 57 -0.84 -15.02 -2.92
C ILE A 57 -0.91 -14.22 -4.23
N THR A 58 -0.87 -14.92 -5.37
CA THR A 58 -0.95 -14.31 -6.70
C THR A 58 -2.29 -13.60 -6.88
N GLY A 59 -3.41 -14.27 -6.58
CA GLY A 59 -4.74 -13.67 -6.65
C GLY A 59 -4.91 -12.45 -5.73
N TYR A 60 -4.40 -12.50 -4.50
CA TYR A 60 -4.43 -11.33 -3.60
C TYR A 60 -3.54 -10.19 -4.10
N THR A 61 -2.41 -10.50 -4.72
CA THR A 61 -1.51 -9.49 -5.30
C THR A 61 -2.19 -8.78 -6.46
N GLU A 62 -2.80 -9.51 -7.38
CA GLU A 62 -3.58 -8.95 -8.48
C GLU A 62 -4.75 -8.08 -7.98
N GLN A 63 -5.46 -8.55 -6.95
CA GLN A 63 -6.56 -7.78 -6.36
C GLN A 63 -6.04 -6.47 -5.74
N ALA A 64 -4.90 -6.50 -5.05
CA ALA A 64 -4.29 -5.33 -4.46
C ALA A 64 -3.85 -4.31 -5.54
N ILE A 65 -3.25 -4.79 -6.63
CA ILE A 65 -2.84 -3.94 -7.77
C ILE A 65 -4.06 -3.28 -8.44
N LYS A 66 -5.20 -4.00 -8.53
CA LYS A 66 -6.44 -3.47 -9.12
C LYS A 66 -7.18 -2.48 -8.22
N THR A 67 -7.14 -2.67 -6.90
CA THR A 67 -7.96 -1.91 -5.94
C THR A 67 -7.23 -0.68 -5.38
N GLU A 68 -5.92 -0.78 -5.16
CA GLU A 68 -5.13 0.29 -4.56
C GLU A 68 -4.37 1.07 -5.64
N GLU A 69 -3.98 2.32 -5.37
CA GLU A 69 -3.18 3.23 -6.21
C GLU A 69 -1.76 2.68 -6.56
N LEU A 70 -1.57 1.39 -6.37
CA LEU A 70 -0.38 0.58 -6.53
C LEU A 70 -0.24 -0.05 -7.92
N GLN A 71 -0.96 0.49 -8.92
CA GLN A 71 -0.87 0.06 -10.34
C GLN A 71 0.57 0.05 -10.87
N TYR A 72 1.47 0.82 -10.25
CA TYR A 72 2.87 0.96 -10.61
C TYR A 72 3.82 0.05 -9.82
N ILE A 73 3.31 -0.84 -8.96
CA ILE A 73 4.15 -1.74 -8.17
C ILE A 73 4.51 -3.00 -8.98
N LEU A 74 5.80 -3.33 -8.97
CA LEU A 74 6.35 -4.61 -9.44
C LEU A 74 5.73 -5.79 -8.68
N GLU A 75 5.29 -6.80 -9.43
CA GLU A 75 4.82 -8.08 -8.92
C GLU A 75 5.70 -8.63 -7.78
N LEU A 76 5.11 -9.44 -6.90
CA LEU A 76 5.87 -10.09 -5.83
C LEU A 76 6.95 -10.99 -6.44
N THR A 77 8.17 -10.88 -5.93
CA THR A 77 9.28 -11.74 -6.37
C THR A 77 9.14 -13.13 -5.75
N GLU A 78 9.72 -14.13 -6.40
CA GLU A 78 9.73 -15.52 -5.91
C GLU A 78 10.34 -15.69 -4.51
N LEU A 79 11.24 -14.79 -4.10
CA LEU A 79 11.80 -14.78 -2.74
C LEU A 79 10.78 -14.29 -1.70
N GLU A 80 9.94 -13.34 -2.07
CA GLU A 80 8.91 -12.79 -1.17
C GLU A 80 7.73 -13.73 -1.03
N LYS A 81 7.32 -14.39 -2.12
CA LYS A 81 6.34 -15.48 -2.07
C LYS A 81 6.81 -16.57 -1.11
N ARG A 82 8.06 -17.04 -1.26
CA ARG A 82 8.66 -18.00 -0.33
C ARG A 82 8.72 -17.50 1.11
N LYS A 83 9.01 -16.21 1.33
CA LYS A 83 9.01 -15.63 2.67
C LYS A 83 7.62 -15.65 3.31
N ILE A 84 6.57 -15.38 2.53
CA ILE A 84 5.17 -15.45 2.99
C ILE A 84 4.79 -16.89 3.31
N ILE A 85 5.13 -17.84 2.44
CA ILE A 85 4.87 -19.28 2.65
C ILE A 85 5.57 -19.76 3.94
N ASN A 86 6.85 -19.42 4.11
CA ASN A 86 7.62 -19.79 5.31
C ASN A 86 7.11 -19.12 6.59
N SER A 87 6.44 -17.97 6.48
CA SER A 87 5.82 -17.31 7.65
C SER A 87 4.52 -17.97 8.12
N SER A 88 4.00 -18.96 7.37
CA SER A 88 2.82 -19.78 7.72
C SER A 88 1.67 -18.97 8.35
N PRO A 89 1.00 -18.08 7.59
CA PRO A 89 -0.03 -17.21 8.14
C PRO A 89 -1.18 -18.01 8.74
N GLU A 90 -1.72 -17.53 9.87
CA GLU A 90 -2.77 -18.25 10.59
C GLU A 90 -4.17 -18.01 10.00
N SER A 91 -4.35 -16.89 9.29
CA SER A 91 -5.63 -16.50 8.70
C SER A 91 -5.49 -15.83 7.33
N PHE A 92 -6.55 -15.88 6.53
CA PHE A 92 -6.62 -15.18 5.22
C PHE A 92 -6.43 -13.67 5.38
N TYR A 93 -6.91 -13.13 6.51
CA TYR A 93 -6.72 -11.73 6.86
C TYR A 93 -5.25 -11.38 7.08
N GLU A 94 -4.52 -12.22 7.82
CA GLU A 94 -3.10 -12.03 8.05
C GLU A 94 -2.28 -12.14 6.76
N LEU A 95 -2.58 -13.16 5.93
CA LEU A 95 -1.97 -13.33 4.61
C LEU A 95 -2.14 -12.07 3.75
N LYS A 96 -3.37 -11.56 3.64
CA LYS A 96 -3.68 -10.33 2.91
C LYS A 96 -2.91 -9.13 3.44
N ASN A 97 -2.87 -8.95 4.76
CA ASN A 97 -2.14 -7.84 5.38
C ASN A 97 -0.63 -7.95 5.16
N ASN A 98 -0.06 -9.15 5.20
CA ASN A 98 1.37 -9.34 4.94
C ASN A 98 1.73 -9.02 3.48
N ILE A 99 0.88 -9.43 2.53
CA ILE A 99 1.01 -9.09 1.11
C ILE A 99 0.93 -7.56 0.94
N GLN A 100 -0.10 -6.92 1.49
CA GLN A 100 -0.25 -5.47 1.42
C GLN A 100 0.94 -4.73 2.04
N LYS A 101 1.44 -5.17 3.20
CA LYS A 101 2.64 -4.59 3.82
C LYS A 101 3.87 -4.72 2.93
N ILE A 102 4.06 -5.85 2.26
CA ILE A 102 5.20 -6.05 1.34
C ILE A 102 5.05 -5.14 0.12
N LEU A 103 3.85 -5.06 -0.46
CA LEU A 103 3.57 -4.16 -1.58
C LEU A 103 3.79 -2.69 -1.18
N ILE A 104 3.30 -2.24 -0.03
CA ILE A 104 3.55 -0.89 0.48
C ILE A 104 5.05 -0.65 0.75
N LYS A 105 5.80 -1.66 1.20
CA LYS A 105 7.25 -1.55 1.36
C LYS A 105 7.98 -1.45 0.02
N LYS A 106 7.48 -2.11 -1.02
CA LYS A 106 8.00 -2.00 -2.39
C LYS A 106 7.64 -0.69 -3.07
N SER A 107 6.45 -0.14 -2.79
CA SER A 107 6.04 1.15 -3.35
C SER A 107 6.88 2.30 -2.82
N LYS A 108 7.37 2.16 -1.58
CA LYS A 108 8.36 3.08 -1.01
C LYS A 108 9.71 2.80 -1.68
N PRO A 109 10.34 3.80 -2.33
CA PRO A 109 11.67 3.59 -2.89
C PRO A 109 12.62 3.18 -1.75
N LYS A 110 13.29 2.02 -1.93
CA LYS A 110 14.51 1.73 -1.16
C LYS A 110 15.48 2.86 -1.48
N ASN A 111 15.83 3.66 -0.48
CA ASN A 111 17.06 4.45 -0.52
C ASN A 111 18.22 3.46 -0.69
N THR A 112 18.60 3.19 -1.92
CA THR A 112 19.81 2.46 -2.24
C THR A 112 20.99 3.38 -1.95
N ILE A 113 21.93 2.86 -1.17
CA ILE A 113 23.17 3.46 -0.62
C ILE A 113 22.98 4.15 0.74
N GLN A 114 23.00 3.36 1.81
CA GLN A 114 23.75 3.75 3.03
C GLN A 114 24.10 2.58 3.98
N GLU A 115 23.72 1.33 3.72
CA GLU A 115 24.04 0.21 4.64
C GLU A 115 25.25 -0.65 4.23
N THR A 116 26.13 -0.18 3.34
CA THR A 116 27.38 -0.92 2.99
C THR A 116 28.66 -0.24 3.47
N ILE A 117 28.61 0.87 4.23
CA ILE A 117 29.84 1.54 4.72
C ILE A 117 30.04 1.43 6.24
N ILE A 118 29.04 1.04 7.04
CA ILE A 118 29.22 1.02 8.51
C ILE A 118 29.44 -0.41 9.04
N GLN A 119 30.51 -1.08 8.60
CA GLN A 119 31.07 -2.25 9.31
C GLN A 119 32.60 -2.33 9.33
N LYS A 120 33.31 -1.24 9.03
CA LYS A 120 34.75 -1.14 9.35
C LYS A 120 35.04 0.24 9.91
N ASN A 121 35.03 0.34 11.25
CA ASN A 121 36.03 1.03 12.08
C ASN A 121 35.50 1.08 13.53
N HIS A 122 36.18 0.35 14.42
CA HIS A 122 35.96 0.32 15.87
C HIS A 122 36.37 1.64 16.55
N ALA A 123 35.61 2.06 17.57
CA ALA A 123 36.06 2.23 18.98
C ALA A 123 35.37 3.42 19.74
N GLN A 124 34.85 3.10 20.95
CA GLN A 124 34.68 3.94 22.17
C GLN A 124 33.52 5.00 22.28
N ILE A 125 32.38 4.57 22.87
CA ILE A 125 31.60 5.02 24.08
C ILE A 125 31.87 6.46 24.67
N PRO A 126 30.97 7.23 25.37
CA PRO A 126 29.56 7.02 25.86
C PRO A 126 28.50 8.17 25.67
N ASN A 127 27.22 7.83 25.94
CA ASN A 127 26.06 8.60 26.48
C ASN A 127 26.04 10.15 26.52
N LYS A 128 24.96 10.76 25.96
CA LYS A 128 23.92 11.52 26.73
C LYS A 128 22.79 12.06 25.85
N ASN A 129 21.58 11.97 26.41
CA ASN A 129 20.27 12.46 25.98
C ASN A 129 20.24 13.89 25.40
N PHE A 130 19.36 14.13 24.43
CA PHE A 130 18.34 15.20 24.50
C PHE A 130 17.16 14.87 23.59
N GLU A 131 15.97 14.83 24.18
CA GLU A 131 14.68 14.65 23.51
C GLU A 131 14.14 15.98 22.95
N THR A 132 13.16 15.81 22.05
CA THR A 132 12.07 16.74 21.67
C THR A 132 12.33 17.77 20.56
N LYS A 133 11.75 17.55 19.38
CA LYS A 133 10.47 18.18 18.94
C LYS A 133 10.17 17.86 17.47
N THR A 134 9.16 17.01 17.31
CA THR A 134 8.02 17.14 16.40
C THR A 134 8.06 18.33 15.43
N GLU A 135 8.26 18.05 14.14
CA GLU A 135 7.51 18.60 12.98
C GLU A 135 8.30 18.38 11.69
N LEU A 136 7.97 17.33 10.94
CA LEU A 136 8.05 17.30 9.48
C LEU A 136 7.30 16.06 8.97
N LYS A 137 5.98 16.13 9.13
CA LYS A 137 5.04 15.32 8.35
C LYS A 137 4.82 16.01 7.01
N LEU A 138 4.77 15.19 5.96
CA LEU A 138 4.22 15.40 4.61
C LEU A 138 5.16 15.95 3.53
N ALA A 139 5.07 15.26 2.39
CA ALA A 139 5.73 15.47 1.09
C ALA A 139 7.22 15.10 1.12
N THR A 140 7.70 14.08 0.41
CA THR A 140 7.46 13.80 -1.01
C THR A 140 7.83 12.34 -1.31
N ASN A 141 6.83 11.49 -1.53
CA ASN A 141 7.00 10.28 -2.34
C ASN A 141 6.70 10.71 -3.78
N PHE A 142 7.67 10.91 -4.65
CA PHE A 142 7.45 10.66 -6.08
C PHE A 142 8.77 10.45 -6.82
N SER A 143 8.79 9.33 -7.55
CA SER A 143 9.82 8.89 -8.47
C SER A 143 10.13 9.97 -9.50
N THR A 144 11.41 10.29 -9.65
CA THR A 144 11.89 11.02 -10.81
C THR A 144 13.07 10.28 -11.40
N THR A 145 12.80 9.47 -12.41
CA THR A 145 13.76 9.04 -13.44
C THR A 145 14.14 10.22 -14.34
N TYR A 146 14.42 11.39 -13.76
CA TYR A 146 14.99 12.51 -14.50
C TYR A 146 16.50 12.36 -14.42
N ASP A 147 17.19 12.54 -15.54
CA ASP A 147 18.65 12.51 -15.59
C ASP A 147 19.18 13.63 -14.67
N LEU A 148 19.64 13.26 -13.47
CA LEU A 148 20.04 14.16 -12.37
C LEU A 148 21.35 14.91 -12.65
N LYS A 149 21.73 15.04 -13.93
CA LYS A 149 22.90 15.81 -14.38
C LYS A 149 22.60 17.29 -14.56
N ASP A 150 21.32 17.67 -14.60
CA ASP A 150 20.91 19.03 -14.89
C ASP A 150 20.87 19.90 -13.62
N LYS A 151 21.91 20.73 -13.43
CA LYS A 151 22.13 21.56 -12.23
C LYS A 151 20.94 22.47 -11.95
N GLU A 152 20.31 23.01 -12.98
CA GLU A 152 19.16 23.93 -12.88
C GLU A 152 17.90 23.23 -12.37
N LEU A 153 17.72 21.94 -12.71
CA LEU A 153 16.58 21.15 -12.24
C LEU A 153 16.70 20.84 -10.74
N ILE A 154 17.91 20.54 -10.28
CA ILE A 154 18.20 20.30 -8.86
C ILE A 154 17.93 21.57 -8.04
N GLU A 155 18.31 22.73 -8.57
CA GLU A 155 18.06 24.02 -7.94
C GLU A 155 16.55 24.32 -7.84
N ALA A 156 15.79 24.05 -8.90
CA ALA A 156 14.34 24.17 -8.88
C ALA A 156 13.68 23.25 -7.83
N ILE A 157 14.14 22.00 -7.72
CA ILE A 157 13.65 21.04 -6.70
C ILE A 157 13.97 21.55 -5.29
N LYS A 158 15.19 22.06 -5.06
CA LYS A 158 15.60 22.64 -3.76
C LYS A 158 14.73 23.83 -3.36
N LEU A 159 14.32 24.64 -4.33
CA LEU A 159 13.45 25.80 -4.09
C LEU A 159 11.98 25.41 -3.87
N GLY A 160 11.52 24.27 -4.41
CA GLY A 160 10.16 23.74 -4.21
C GLY A 160 9.09 24.78 -4.57
N LYS A 161 8.21 25.12 -3.62
CA LYS A 161 7.17 26.17 -3.81
C LYS A 161 7.73 27.56 -4.15
N ASN A 162 8.98 27.86 -3.77
CA ASN A 162 9.61 29.15 -4.08
C ASN A 162 10.08 29.22 -5.54
N ALA A 163 10.27 28.08 -6.21
CA ALA A 163 10.57 28.02 -7.64
C ALA A 163 9.44 28.67 -8.48
N LEU A 164 8.21 28.66 -7.98
CA LEU A 164 7.04 29.27 -8.62
C LEU A 164 7.08 30.80 -8.69
N LYS A 165 7.97 31.44 -7.94
CA LYS A 165 8.13 32.90 -7.95
C LYS A 165 9.11 33.38 -9.01
N ASP A 166 9.98 32.47 -9.48
CA ASP A 166 10.99 32.79 -10.48
C ASP A 166 10.47 32.43 -11.87
N ILE A 167 10.29 33.46 -12.70
CA ILE A 167 9.82 33.31 -14.08
C ILE A 167 10.79 32.48 -14.94
N LYS A 168 12.11 32.57 -14.69
CA LYS A 168 13.11 31.83 -15.47
C LYS A 168 13.01 30.34 -15.19
N ILE A 169 12.90 29.97 -13.92
CA ILE A 169 12.72 28.57 -13.50
C ILE A 169 11.39 28.03 -14.04
N MET A 170 10.30 28.80 -13.94
CA MET A 170 9.01 28.40 -14.48
C MET A 170 9.02 28.20 -16.00
N SER A 171 9.70 29.07 -16.73
CA SER A 171 9.85 28.97 -18.19
C SER A 171 10.67 27.73 -18.57
N MET A 172 11.81 27.51 -17.89
CA MET A 172 12.65 26.32 -18.08
C MET A 172 11.87 25.02 -17.82
N LEU A 173 11.14 24.95 -16.70
CA LEU A 173 10.31 23.78 -16.35
C LEU A 173 9.21 23.54 -17.39
N TRP A 174 8.59 24.62 -17.89
CA TRP A 174 7.56 24.51 -18.91
C TRP A 174 8.12 23.99 -20.24
N THR A 175 9.21 24.56 -20.73
CA THR A 175 9.88 24.12 -21.96
C THR A 175 10.32 22.66 -21.88
N LYS A 176 10.83 22.23 -20.72
CA LYS A 176 11.36 20.88 -20.50
C LYS A 176 10.28 19.81 -20.35
N PHE A 177 9.19 20.10 -19.64
CA PHE A 177 8.19 19.09 -19.31
C PHE A 177 6.89 19.21 -20.10
N LYS A 178 6.50 20.42 -20.52
CA LYS A 178 5.23 20.77 -21.20
C LYS A 178 3.99 20.13 -20.56
N ASN A 179 4.05 19.86 -19.26
CA ASN A 179 3.02 19.12 -18.53
C ASN A 179 2.93 19.61 -17.09
N GLN A 180 1.80 20.24 -16.76
CA GLN A 180 1.54 20.82 -15.44
C GLN A 180 1.60 19.79 -14.32
N ASN A 181 1.13 18.56 -14.56
CA ASN A 181 1.12 17.51 -13.54
C ASN A 181 2.55 17.09 -13.21
N LYS A 182 3.42 16.97 -14.22
CA LYS A 182 4.85 16.65 -14.00
C LYS A 182 5.56 17.73 -13.19
N ILE A 183 5.31 19.00 -13.51
CA ILE A 183 5.91 20.14 -12.80
C ILE A 183 5.36 20.23 -11.36
N ALA A 184 4.06 20.01 -11.19
CA ALA A 184 3.39 20.00 -9.88
C ALA A 184 3.98 18.91 -8.97
N SER A 185 4.11 17.69 -9.51
CA SER A 185 4.74 16.58 -8.80
C SER A 185 6.21 16.84 -8.49
N LEU A 186 6.97 17.44 -9.41
CA LEU A 186 8.39 17.76 -9.23
C LEU A 186 8.62 18.76 -8.08
N LEU A 187 7.80 19.81 -8.00
CA LEU A 187 7.97 20.89 -7.02
C LEU A 187 7.21 20.64 -5.71
N GLY A 188 6.44 19.55 -5.62
CA GLY A 188 5.60 19.25 -4.45
C GLY A 188 4.47 20.25 -4.24
N VAL A 189 3.87 20.75 -5.32
CA VAL A 189 2.81 21.77 -5.29
C VAL A 189 1.57 21.29 -6.04
N ASN A 190 0.42 21.91 -5.78
CA ASN A 190 -0.81 21.59 -6.50
C ASN A 190 -0.73 22.03 -7.97
N ARG A 191 -1.33 21.23 -8.86
CA ARG A 191 -1.47 21.57 -10.29
C ARG A 191 -2.11 22.94 -10.51
N SER A 192 -3.09 23.31 -9.69
CA SER A 192 -3.75 24.63 -9.74
C SER A 192 -2.77 25.78 -9.51
N SER A 193 -1.78 25.60 -8.63
CA SER A 193 -0.72 26.58 -8.37
C SER A 193 0.17 26.79 -9.61
N ILE A 194 0.52 25.70 -10.30
CA ILE A 194 1.26 25.75 -11.56
C ILE A 194 0.44 26.46 -12.63
N ASN A 195 -0.82 26.06 -12.82
CA ASN A 195 -1.70 26.64 -13.82
C ASN A 195 -1.85 28.16 -13.64
N ARG A 196 -2.03 28.64 -12.40
CA ARG A 196 -2.11 30.08 -12.10
C ARG A 196 -0.82 30.80 -12.52
N ARG A 197 0.35 30.25 -12.17
CA ARG A 197 1.65 30.87 -12.50
C ARG A 197 1.98 30.82 -13.98
N CYS A 198 1.65 29.73 -14.67
CA CYS A 198 1.80 29.66 -16.13
C CYS A 198 0.93 30.70 -16.85
N LYS A 199 -0.26 31.03 -16.32
CA LYS A 199 -1.11 32.10 -16.86
C LYS A 199 -0.52 33.48 -16.59
N GLU A 200 -0.04 33.71 -15.38
CA GLU A 200 0.56 34.98 -14.96
C GLU A 200 1.81 35.33 -15.79
N TYR A 201 2.57 34.32 -16.20
CA TYR A 201 3.79 34.48 -17.00
C TYR A 201 3.58 34.24 -18.50
N ASN A 202 2.33 34.09 -18.98
CA ASN A 202 2.00 33.84 -20.38
C ASN A 202 2.80 32.68 -21.01
N LEU A 203 2.97 31.58 -20.28
CA LEU A 203 3.73 30.41 -20.75
C LEU A 203 2.92 29.47 -21.66
N PHE A 204 1.63 29.74 -21.85
CA PHE A 204 0.78 29.02 -22.80
C PHE A 204 0.87 29.68 -24.18
N GLU A 205 1.96 29.43 -24.90
CA GLU A 205 1.98 29.55 -26.36
C GLU A 205 1.50 28.25 -27.01
#